data_AF-A0A0B1P3I2-F1
#
_entry.id   AF-A0A0B1P3I2-F1
#
_cell.length_a   1.000
_cell.length_b   1.000
_cell.length_c   1.000
_cell.angle_alpha   90.00
_cell.angle_beta   90.00
_cell.angle_gamma   90.00
#
_symmetry.space_group_name_H-M   'P 1'
#
loop_
_entity.id
_entity.type
_entity.pdbx_description
1 polymer ?
#
loop_
_entity_poly.entity_id
_entity_poly.type
_entity_poly.pdbx_seq_one_letter_code
_entity_poly.pdbx_strand_id
1 'polypeptide(L)'
;MYALLVAKYILVTILFLPGVLKILAFSYQDAFGRTNYGFKCGDKIYKKHEIFAAAKKYCDALTTRPEVTREHYEHNGYPALWMRLMMESLLSAPGGPFKLMPILRDGSLYPIDLPKESRVLKSLNGESHLIDPGPDRIVVSKSCNVITAFTDFGYFDSSVLRIETCDLLRNPVDSSLTPSNSHDLS
;
A
#
# COMPACT_ATOMS: atom_id res chain seq x y z
N MET A 1 -6.86 71.54 -7.22
CA MET A 1 -5.93 71.02 -6.19
C MET A 1 -6.60 70.07 -5.17
N TYR A 2 -7.64 69.30 -5.54
CA TYR A 2 -8.31 68.35 -4.62
C TYR A 2 -8.38 66.90 -5.14
N ALA A 3 -7.94 66.62 -6.38
CA ALA A 3 -8.07 65.30 -6.99
C ALA A 3 -6.88 64.35 -6.74
N LEU A 4 -5.73 64.86 -6.27
CA LEU A 4 -4.51 64.04 -6.07
C LEU A 4 -4.34 63.49 -4.64
N LEU A 5 -5.18 63.92 -3.69
CA LEU A 5 -5.09 63.48 -2.29
C LEU A 5 -5.95 62.26 -1.98
N VAL A 6 -6.99 61.97 -2.77
CA VAL A 6 -7.89 60.83 -2.52
C VAL A 6 -7.28 59.50 -3.00
N ALA A 7 -6.42 59.54 -4.04
CA ALA A 7 -5.80 58.33 -4.60
C ALA A 7 -4.73 57.69 -3.68
N LYS A 8 -4.11 58.46 -2.77
CA LYS A 8 -3.14 57.92 -1.82
C LYS A 8 -3.78 57.22 -0.62
N TYR A 9 -5.04 57.51 -0.30
CA TYR A 9 -5.72 56.88 0.83
C TYR A 9 -6.43 55.57 0.48
N ILE A 10 -6.73 55.31 -0.80
CA ILE A 10 -7.32 54.03 -1.22
C ILE A 10 -6.26 52.93 -1.35
N LEU A 11 -4.99 53.28 -1.61
CA LEU A 11 -3.91 52.30 -1.75
C LEU A 11 -3.36 51.78 -0.41
N VAL A 12 -3.65 52.46 0.72
CA VAL A 12 -3.08 52.11 2.04
C VAL A 12 -3.98 51.16 2.85
N THR A 13 -5.26 51.03 2.49
CA THR A 13 -6.22 50.20 3.25
C THR A 13 -6.34 48.75 2.76
N ILE A 14 -5.68 48.36 1.67
CA ILE A 14 -5.72 46.96 1.18
C ILE A 14 -4.57 46.11 1.77
N LEU A 15 -3.61 46.72 2.48
CA LEU A 15 -2.41 46.03 2.99
C LEU A 15 -2.49 45.57 4.45
N PHE A 16 -3.62 45.76 5.15
CA PHE A 16 -3.74 45.43 6.58
C PHE A 16 -4.89 44.47 6.92
N LEU A 17 -4.97 43.37 6.18
CA LEU A 17 -5.60 42.16 6.70
C LEU A 17 -4.62 40.99 6.61
N PRO A 18 -3.61 40.91 7.51
CA PRO A 18 -3.06 39.61 7.90
C PRO A 18 -4.10 38.96 8.82
N GLY A 19 -5.29 38.72 8.27
CA GLY A 19 -6.17 37.69 8.78
C GLY A 19 -5.43 36.40 8.54
N VAL A 20 -4.67 35.98 9.54
CA VAL A 20 -4.08 34.65 9.66
C VAL A 20 -5.28 33.70 9.67
N LEU A 21 -5.78 33.39 8.48
CA LEU A 21 -6.60 32.22 8.23
C LEU A 21 -5.62 31.07 8.37
N LYS A 22 -5.33 30.70 9.63
CA LYS A 22 -4.92 29.35 9.98
C LYS A 22 -6.10 28.50 9.53
N ILE A 23 -6.09 28.13 8.24
CA ILE A 23 -6.77 26.94 7.77
C ILE A 23 -6.17 25.87 8.66
N LEU A 24 -6.90 25.51 9.71
CA LEU A 24 -6.71 24.26 10.41
C LEU A 24 -7.01 23.21 9.36
N ALA A 25 -6.00 22.90 8.55
CA ALA A 25 -5.95 21.70 7.77
C ALA A 25 -5.80 20.57 8.79
N PHE A 26 -6.87 20.31 9.56
CA PHE A 26 -7.19 18.98 10.04
C PHE A 26 -7.60 18.17 8.80
N SER A 27 -6.65 18.02 7.88
CA SER A 27 -6.69 16.95 6.92
C SER A 27 -6.47 15.70 7.75
N TYR A 28 -7.57 15.06 8.14
CA TYR A 28 -7.60 13.72 8.72
C TYR A 28 -7.25 12.65 7.66
N GLN A 29 -6.38 13.03 6.72
CA GLN A 29 -5.75 12.21 5.73
C GLN A 29 -4.28 12.51 5.91
N ASP A 30 -3.54 11.51 6.37
CA ASP A 30 -2.10 11.55 6.18
C ASP A 30 -1.80 11.58 4.67
N ALA A 31 -0.53 11.71 4.28
CA ALA A 31 -0.13 11.74 2.86
C ALA A 31 -0.55 10.48 2.06
N PHE A 32 -1.23 9.53 2.70
CA PHE A 32 -1.61 8.22 2.23
C PHE A 32 -3.13 7.93 2.43
N GLY A 33 -3.98 8.93 2.72
CA GLY A 33 -5.44 8.82 2.77
C GLY A 33 -6.06 8.55 4.16
N ARG A 34 -7.31 8.01 4.21
CA ARG A 34 -7.98 7.62 5.47
C ARG A 34 -7.02 6.77 6.33
N THR A 35 -6.91 7.12 7.59
CA THR A 35 -5.84 6.82 8.54
C THR A 35 -5.79 5.36 8.99
N ASN A 36 -5.35 4.48 8.10
CA ASN A 36 -4.95 3.13 8.49
C ASN A 36 -3.57 3.19 9.17
N TYR A 37 -3.27 2.32 10.13
CA TYR A 37 -1.95 2.22 10.77
C TYR A 37 -1.05 1.19 10.07
N GLY A 38 -1.64 0.20 9.39
CA GLY A 38 -0.92 -0.89 8.74
C GLY A 38 -1.78 -2.13 8.53
N PHE A 39 -1.12 -3.27 8.29
CA PHE A 39 -1.77 -4.59 8.25
C PHE A 39 -1.13 -5.52 9.28
N LYS A 40 -1.94 -6.39 9.90
CA LYS A 40 -1.49 -7.50 10.73
C LYS A 40 -1.78 -8.82 10.01
N CYS A 41 -0.71 -9.55 9.70
CA CYS A 41 -0.76 -10.83 9.00
C CYS A 41 -0.23 -11.91 9.96
N GLY A 42 -1.12 -12.68 10.58
CA GLY A 42 -0.76 -13.55 11.71
C GLY A 42 -0.12 -12.74 12.85
N ASP A 43 1.12 -13.06 13.21
CA ASP A 43 1.88 -12.34 14.24
C ASP A 43 2.70 -11.15 13.71
N LYS A 44 2.73 -10.94 12.39
CA LYS A 44 3.52 -9.87 11.76
C LYS A 44 2.70 -8.60 11.64
N ILE A 45 3.32 -7.47 11.96
CA ILE A 45 2.73 -6.14 11.78
C ILE A 45 3.55 -5.40 10.73
N TYR A 46 2.89 -5.03 9.64
CA TYR A 46 3.43 -4.20 8.59
C TYR A 46 2.88 -2.78 8.78
N LYS A 47 3.76 -1.79 8.98
CA LYS A 47 3.32 -0.41 9.23
C LYS A 47 2.91 0.25 7.92
N LYS A 48 1.98 1.20 7.99
CA LYS A 48 1.45 1.91 6.83
C LYS A 48 2.55 2.52 5.96
N HIS A 49 3.50 3.24 6.56
CA HIS A 49 4.57 3.87 5.79
C HIS A 49 5.44 2.85 5.05
N GLU A 50 5.67 1.67 5.63
CA GLU A 50 6.43 0.58 4.99
C GLU A 50 5.66 0.04 3.78
N ILE A 51 4.39 -0.30 3.95
CA ILE A 51 3.51 -0.84 2.91
C ILE A 51 3.31 0.15 1.75
N PHE A 52 3.12 1.43 2.05
CA PHE A 52 2.93 2.45 1.01
C PHE A 52 4.24 2.78 0.28
N ALA A 53 5.37 2.85 1.00
CA ALA A 53 6.68 2.97 0.36
C ALA A 53 6.95 1.76 -0.55
N ALA A 54 6.58 0.57 -0.08
CA ALA A 54 6.63 -0.67 -0.84
C ALA A 54 5.80 -0.58 -2.14
N ALA A 55 4.51 -0.26 -2.04
CA ALA A 55 3.63 -0.15 -3.20
C ALA A 55 4.09 0.92 -4.21
N LYS A 56 4.56 2.07 -3.72
CA LYS A 56 5.11 3.12 -4.57
C LYS A 56 6.36 2.64 -5.31
N LYS A 57 7.32 2.04 -4.59
CA LYS A 57 8.56 1.52 -5.18
C LYS A 57 8.28 0.46 -6.24
N TYR A 58 7.23 -0.35 -6.04
CA TYR A 58 6.74 -1.29 -7.05
C TYR A 58 6.23 -0.61 -8.30
N CYS A 59 5.37 0.39 -8.16
CA CYS A 59 4.90 1.14 -9.32
C CYS A 59 6.00 1.91 -10.06
N ASP A 60 6.93 2.51 -9.32
CA ASP A 60 8.10 3.19 -9.90
C ASP A 60 8.96 2.17 -10.69
N ALA A 61 9.15 0.96 -10.14
CA ALA A 61 9.86 -0.12 -10.79
C ALA A 61 9.15 -0.59 -12.06
N LEU A 62 7.82 -0.74 -12.07
CA LEU A 62 7.08 -1.10 -13.29
C LEU A 62 7.25 -0.06 -14.42
N THR A 63 7.41 1.21 -14.06
CA THR A 63 7.61 2.30 -15.03
C THR A 63 9.02 2.32 -15.60
N THR A 64 10.02 2.00 -14.77
CA THR A 64 11.45 2.11 -15.12
C THR A 64 12.08 0.80 -15.60
N ARG A 65 11.50 -0.34 -15.20
CA ARG A 65 12.00 -1.71 -15.38
C ARG A 65 10.87 -2.65 -15.83
N PRO A 66 10.43 -2.59 -17.10
CA PRO A 66 9.32 -3.39 -17.60
C PRO A 66 9.54 -4.91 -17.47
N GLU A 67 10.79 -5.36 -17.36
CA GLU A 67 11.18 -6.74 -17.06
C GLU A 67 10.62 -7.26 -15.73
N VAL A 68 10.40 -6.40 -14.73
CA VAL A 68 9.76 -6.78 -13.45
C VAL A 68 8.33 -7.31 -13.68
N THR A 69 7.66 -6.85 -14.73
CA THR A 69 6.32 -7.36 -15.12
C THR A 69 6.40 -8.69 -15.86
N ARG A 70 7.52 -8.93 -16.58
CA ARG A 70 7.73 -10.12 -17.42
C ARG A 70 8.30 -11.30 -16.65
N GLU A 71 8.83 -11.10 -15.45
CA GLU A 71 9.21 -12.19 -14.57
C GLU A 71 7.96 -13.03 -14.24
N HIS A 72 7.79 -14.14 -14.97
CA HIS A 72 6.68 -15.05 -14.75
C HIS A 72 6.71 -15.58 -13.32
N TYR A 73 5.53 -15.71 -12.73
CA TYR A 73 5.33 -16.18 -11.37
C TYR A 73 6.08 -17.51 -11.10
N GLU A 74 6.16 -18.38 -12.10
CA GLU A 74 6.91 -19.64 -12.08
C GLU A 74 8.41 -19.47 -11.81
N HIS A 75 9.04 -18.43 -12.36
CA HIS A 75 10.47 -18.13 -12.13
C HIS A 75 10.74 -17.54 -10.74
N ASN A 76 9.68 -17.09 -10.07
CA ASN A 76 9.72 -16.50 -8.75
C ASN A 76 9.23 -17.49 -7.67
N GLY A 77 9.11 -18.78 -8.02
CA GLY A 77 8.72 -19.85 -7.10
C GLY A 77 7.22 -19.94 -6.81
N TYR A 78 6.38 -19.20 -7.55
CA TYR A 78 4.93 -19.23 -7.33
C TYR A 78 4.24 -20.31 -8.17
N PRO A 79 3.30 -21.07 -7.60
CA PRO A 79 2.46 -21.99 -8.37
C PRO A 79 1.62 -21.23 -9.41
N ALA A 80 1.86 -21.49 -10.69
CA ALA A 80 1.23 -20.80 -11.83
C ALA A 80 -0.31 -20.85 -11.81
N LEU A 81 -0.87 -21.99 -11.42
CA LEU A 81 -2.30 -22.24 -11.42
C LEU A 81 -3.05 -21.36 -10.41
N TRP A 82 -2.46 -21.17 -9.23
CA TRP A 82 -3.05 -20.39 -8.15
C TRP A 82 -3.11 -18.90 -8.48
N MET A 83 -1.97 -18.33 -8.88
CA MET A 83 -1.89 -16.93 -9.30
C MET A 83 -2.90 -16.63 -10.41
N ARG A 84 -3.14 -17.59 -11.31
CA ARG A 84 -4.14 -17.46 -12.36
C ARG A 84 -5.57 -17.38 -11.81
N LEU A 85 -5.98 -18.32 -10.96
CA LEU A 85 -7.35 -18.33 -10.38
C LEU A 85 -7.63 -17.10 -9.51
N MET A 86 -6.65 -16.70 -8.69
CA MET A 86 -6.76 -15.51 -7.86
C MET A 86 -6.79 -14.23 -8.70
N MET A 87 -5.92 -14.13 -9.72
CA MET A 87 -5.93 -13.00 -10.64
C MET A 87 -7.25 -12.97 -11.40
N GLU A 88 -7.81 -14.07 -11.88
CA GLU A 88 -9.11 -14.07 -12.58
C GLU A 88 -10.23 -13.51 -11.69
N SER A 89 -10.25 -13.87 -10.40
CA SER A 89 -11.20 -13.30 -9.42
C SER A 89 -10.94 -11.83 -9.10
N LEU A 90 -9.68 -11.46 -8.82
CA LEU A 90 -9.27 -10.08 -8.54
C LEU A 90 -9.47 -9.15 -9.74
N LEU A 91 -9.05 -9.56 -10.94
CA LEU A 91 -9.17 -8.79 -12.18
C LEU A 91 -10.64 -8.52 -12.54
N SER A 92 -11.55 -9.39 -12.12
CA SER A 92 -12.99 -9.24 -12.32
C SER A 92 -13.67 -8.37 -11.25
N ALA A 93 -13.00 -8.07 -10.14
CA ALA A 93 -13.55 -7.23 -9.10
C ALA A 93 -13.58 -5.74 -9.51
N PRO A 94 -14.62 -4.97 -9.12
CA PRO A 94 -14.69 -3.54 -9.41
C PRO A 94 -13.45 -2.80 -8.91
N GLY A 95 -12.80 -2.03 -9.78
CA GLY A 95 -11.55 -1.32 -9.47
C GLY A 95 -10.26 -2.05 -9.90
N GLY A 96 -10.38 -3.22 -10.55
CA GLY A 96 -9.26 -3.88 -11.22
C GLY A 96 -8.73 -3.13 -12.46
N PRO A 97 -7.59 -3.55 -13.04
CA PRO A 97 -6.81 -4.72 -12.67
C PRO A 97 -5.93 -4.48 -11.43
N PHE A 98 -5.84 -5.49 -10.57
CA PHE A 98 -4.94 -5.48 -9.41
C PHE A 98 -3.61 -6.18 -9.70
N LYS A 99 -2.62 -5.89 -8.89
CA LYS A 99 -1.29 -6.51 -8.88
C LYS A 99 -1.01 -7.06 -7.51
N LEU A 100 -0.31 -8.19 -7.49
CA LEU A 100 0.09 -8.87 -6.27
C LEU A 100 1.58 -8.66 -6.05
N MET A 101 1.91 -8.24 -4.84
CA MET A 101 3.27 -7.92 -4.46
C MET A 101 3.63 -8.64 -3.16
N PRO A 102 4.63 -9.51 -3.17
CA PRO A 102 5.16 -10.13 -1.97
C PRO A 102 5.85 -9.12 -1.07
N ILE A 103 5.61 -9.25 0.24
CA ILE A 103 6.36 -8.53 1.26
C ILE A 103 7.24 -9.53 1.98
N LEU A 104 8.55 -9.27 1.97
CA LEU A 104 9.47 -10.05 2.78
C LEU A 104 9.30 -9.73 4.27
N ARG A 105 9.83 -10.60 5.12
CA ARG A 105 9.77 -10.44 6.58
C ARG A 105 10.44 -9.16 7.08
N ASP A 106 11.47 -8.70 6.37
CA ASP A 106 12.19 -7.47 6.67
C ASP A 106 11.55 -6.21 6.05
N GLY A 107 10.38 -6.37 5.39
CA GLY A 107 9.66 -5.29 4.71
C GLY A 107 10.19 -4.99 3.30
N SER A 108 11.24 -5.68 2.84
CA SER A 108 11.75 -5.52 1.49
C SER A 108 10.79 -6.12 0.45
N LEU A 109 10.89 -5.61 -0.77
CA LEU A 109 10.04 -6.01 -1.89
C LEU A 109 10.68 -7.06 -2.75
N TYR A 110 10.00 -8.17 -2.92
CA TYR A 110 10.32 -9.13 -3.97
C TYR A 110 9.47 -8.83 -5.22
N PRO A 111 10.02 -8.82 -6.44
CA PRO A 111 11.41 -9.08 -6.84
C PRO A 111 12.29 -7.81 -6.98
N ILE A 112 11.87 -6.68 -6.41
CA ILE A 112 12.44 -5.35 -6.72
C ILE A 112 13.75 -5.08 -6.01
N ASP A 113 13.81 -5.43 -4.73
CA ASP A 113 14.93 -5.17 -3.82
C ASP A 113 15.96 -6.29 -3.89
N LEU A 114 15.53 -7.45 -4.38
CA LEU A 114 16.35 -8.61 -4.63
C LEU A 114 16.44 -8.83 -6.14
N PRO A 115 17.50 -8.36 -6.84
CA PRO A 115 17.71 -8.69 -8.24
C PRO A 115 17.88 -10.21 -8.45
N LYS A 116 17.69 -10.68 -9.68
CA LYS A 116 17.63 -12.11 -10.02
C LYS A 116 18.84 -12.90 -9.49
N GLU A 117 20.03 -12.32 -9.57
CA GLU A 117 21.27 -12.94 -9.15
C GLU A 117 21.36 -13.11 -7.62
N SER A 118 20.75 -12.19 -6.85
CA SER A 118 20.73 -12.26 -5.39
C SER A 118 19.62 -13.15 -4.84
N ARG A 119 18.72 -13.65 -5.69
CA ARG A 119 17.64 -14.57 -5.29
C ARG A 119 18.08 -16.02 -5.20
N VAL A 120 19.31 -16.34 -5.60
CA VAL A 120 19.83 -17.71 -5.56
C VAL A 120 20.72 -17.88 -4.34
N LEU A 121 20.24 -18.65 -3.37
CA LEU A 121 21.04 -19.12 -2.25
C LEU A 121 21.77 -20.40 -2.66
N LYS A 122 23.10 -20.39 -2.55
CA LYS A 122 23.91 -21.60 -2.70
C LYS A 122 24.12 -22.23 -1.33
N SER A 123 23.66 -23.47 -1.16
CA SER A 123 23.90 -24.24 0.05
C SER A 123 25.32 -24.84 0.06
N LEU A 124 25.74 -25.35 1.22
CA LEU A 124 27.08 -25.91 1.43
C LEU A 124 27.37 -27.15 0.55
N ASN A 125 26.33 -27.85 0.10
CA ASN A 125 26.42 -28.98 -0.84
C ASN A 125 26.46 -28.55 -2.32
N GLY A 126 26.44 -27.24 -2.62
CA GLY A 126 26.47 -26.70 -3.98
C GLY A 126 25.11 -26.61 -4.66
N GLU A 127 24.03 -27.03 -4.02
CA GLU A 127 22.68 -26.85 -4.55
C GLU A 127 22.30 -25.36 -4.55
N SER A 128 21.49 -24.98 -5.54
CA SER A 128 21.01 -23.61 -5.71
C SER A 128 19.51 -23.58 -5.46
N HIS A 129 19.12 -22.79 -4.45
CA HIS A 129 17.72 -22.64 -4.03
C HIS A 129 17.29 -21.19 -4.22
N LEU A 130 16.07 -20.97 -4.69
CA LEU A 130 15.51 -19.61 -4.78
C LEU A 130 15.07 -19.14 -3.39
N ILE A 131 15.31 -17.86 -3.08
CA ILE A 131 14.76 -17.23 -1.88
C ILE A 131 13.24 -17.31 -1.95
N ASP A 132 12.65 -17.96 -0.95
CA ASP A 132 11.22 -17.94 -0.72
C ASP A 132 10.80 -16.55 -0.24
N PRO A 133 9.93 -15.85 -0.97
CA PRO A 133 9.43 -14.54 -0.58
C PRO A 133 8.47 -14.58 0.62
N GLY A 134 8.20 -15.76 1.17
CA GLY A 134 7.28 -15.96 2.29
C GLY A 134 5.83 -15.91 1.84
N PRO A 135 4.86 -15.96 2.78
CA PRO A 135 3.44 -16.12 2.45
C PRO A 135 2.68 -14.80 2.26
N ASP A 136 3.22 -13.67 2.72
CA ASP A 136 2.47 -12.42 2.83
C ASP A 136 2.48 -11.61 1.52
N ARG A 137 1.32 -11.08 1.12
CA ARG A 137 1.10 -10.39 -0.14
C ARG A 137 0.31 -9.10 0.07
N ILE A 138 0.66 -8.03 -0.65
CA ILE A 138 -0.13 -6.82 -0.82
C ILE A 138 -0.84 -6.87 -2.16
N VAL A 139 -2.11 -6.44 -2.16
CA VAL A 139 -2.89 -6.17 -3.36
C VAL A 139 -2.82 -4.68 -3.66
N VAL A 140 -2.30 -4.34 -4.84
CA VAL A 140 -2.13 -2.96 -5.31
C VAL A 140 -3.01 -2.73 -6.55
N SER A 141 -3.70 -1.60 -6.64
CA SER A 141 -4.45 -1.24 -7.84
C SER A 141 -3.55 -0.72 -8.96
N LYS A 142 -4.10 -0.57 -10.17
CA LYS A 142 -3.40 0.07 -11.30
C LYS A 142 -2.93 1.50 -10.99
N SER A 143 -3.63 2.21 -10.11
CA SER A 143 -3.25 3.55 -9.64
C SER A 143 -2.32 3.54 -8.42
N CYS A 144 -1.70 2.40 -8.12
CA CYS A 144 -0.72 2.24 -7.04
C CYS A 144 -1.28 2.42 -5.63
N ASN A 145 -2.61 2.31 -5.48
CA ASN A 145 -3.25 2.32 -4.18
C ASN A 145 -3.18 0.93 -3.56
N VAL A 146 -2.82 0.87 -2.29
CA VAL A 146 -2.88 -0.38 -1.51
C VAL A 146 -4.33 -0.67 -1.16
N ILE A 147 -4.82 -1.84 -1.57
CA ILE A 147 -6.23 -2.24 -1.42
C ILE A 147 -6.40 -3.13 -0.19
N THR A 148 -5.56 -4.16 -0.08
CA THR A 148 -5.57 -5.10 1.05
C THR A 148 -4.24 -5.85 1.13
N ALA A 149 -4.08 -6.68 2.15
CA ALA A 149 -3.01 -7.66 2.26
C ALA A 149 -3.58 -9.03 2.70
N PHE A 150 -2.89 -10.11 2.38
CA PHE A 150 -3.25 -11.46 2.81
C PHE A 150 -2.02 -12.34 3.01
N THR A 151 -2.19 -13.43 3.76
CA THR A 151 -1.21 -14.49 3.96
C THR A 151 -1.67 -15.72 3.17
N ASP A 152 -0.80 -16.22 2.29
CA ASP A 152 -1.00 -17.42 1.48
C ASP A 152 -0.27 -18.60 2.13
N PHE A 153 -1.02 -19.53 2.73
CA PHE A 153 -0.45 -20.72 3.36
C PHE A 153 -0.21 -21.87 2.35
N GLY A 154 -0.48 -21.65 1.07
CA GLY A 154 -0.40 -22.67 0.04
C GLY A 154 -1.48 -23.74 0.18
N TYR A 155 -1.18 -24.92 -0.37
CA TYR A 155 -2.08 -26.07 -0.40
C TYR A 155 -1.95 -26.91 0.88
N PHE A 156 -3.06 -27.06 1.59
CA PHE A 156 -3.25 -28.05 2.64
C PHE A 156 -3.78 -29.31 1.95
N ASP A 157 -2.86 -30.20 1.57
CA ASP A 157 -3.07 -31.28 0.59
C ASP A 157 -3.43 -30.75 -0.81
N SER A 158 -3.23 -31.55 -1.86
CA SER A 158 -3.30 -31.13 -3.27
C SER A 158 -4.66 -30.54 -3.74
N SER A 159 -5.61 -30.35 -2.84
CA SER A 159 -7.00 -29.95 -3.10
C SER A 159 -7.50 -28.74 -2.30
N VAL A 160 -6.92 -28.38 -1.14
CA VAL A 160 -7.46 -27.28 -0.31
C VAL A 160 -6.46 -26.13 -0.23
N LEU A 161 -6.89 -24.95 -0.64
CA LEU A 161 -6.11 -23.73 -0.53
C LEU A 161 -6.52 -22.95 0.72
N ARG A 162 -5.54 -22.45 1.48
CA ARG A 162 -5.79 -21.62 2.66
C ARG A 162 -5.17 -20.24 2.51
N ILE A 163 -6.03 -19.22 2.54
CA ILE A 163 -5.64 -17.80 2.52
C ILE A 163 -6.37 -17.09 3.62
N GLU A 164 -5.67 -16.19 4.27
CA GLU A 164 -6.22 -15.35 5.32
C GLU A 164 -5.96 -13.89 4.99
N THR A 165 -7.03 -13.10 4.91
CA THR A 165 -6.91 -11.65 4.77
C THR A 165 -6.25 -11.09 6.02
N CYS A 166 -5.26 -10.21 5.84
CA CYS A 166 -4.61 -9.55 6.96
C CYS A 166 -5.55 -8.50 7.58
N ASP A 167 -5.51 -8.38 8.90
CA ASP A 167 -6.31 -7.40 9.61
C ASP A 167 -5.81 -5.99 9.31
N LEU A 168 -6.74 -5.11 8.91
CA LEU A 168 -6.44 -3.69 8.75
C LEU A 168 -6.34 -3.05 10.14
N LEU A 169 -5.12 -2.66 10.52
CA LEU A 169 -4.90 -1.93 11.76
C LEU A 169 -5.34 -0.49 11.57
N ARG A 170 -6.24 0.00 12.42
CA ARG A 170 -6.63 1.42 12.49
C ARG A 170 -5.79 2.13 13.53
N ASN A 171 -5.49 3.41 13.33
CA ASN A 171 -4.77 4.16 14.35
C ASN A 171 -5.67 4.27 15.60
N PRO A 172 -5.18 3.92 16.81
CA PRO A 172 -5.99 4.01 18.03
C PRO A 172 -6.53 5.42 18.31
N VAL A 173 -5.84 6.48 17.83
CA VAL A 173 -6.30 7.88 17.95
C VAL A 173 -7.58 8.14 17.12
N ASP A 174 -7.88 7.28 16.15
CA ASP A 174 -9.04 7.43 15.26
C ASP A 174 -10.30 6.82 15.85
N SER A 175 -10.15 5.74 16.61
CA SER A 175 -11.25 5.03 17.24
C SER A 175 -11.98 5.89 18.29
N SER A 176 -11.29 6.86 18.91
CA SER A 176 -11.85 7.75 19.93
C SER A 176 -12.62 8.96 19.39
N LEU A 177 -12.61 9.18 18.07
CA LEU A 177 -13.29 10.32 17.43
C LEU A 177 -14.59 9.94 16.74
N THR A 178 -15.01 8.67 16.80
CA THR A 178 -16.33 8.26 16.32
C THR A 178 -17.34 8.51 17.44
N PRO A 179 -18.29 9.46 17.31
CA PRO A 179 -19.38 9.54 18.28
C PRO A 179 -20.15 8.22 18.19
N SER A 180 -20.24 7.50 19.30
CA SER A 180 -21.13 6.35 19.41
C SER A 180 -22.56 6.87 19.31
N ASN A 181 -23.13 6.92 18.11
CA ASN A 181 -24.56 6.95 17.97
C ASN A 181 -25.07 5.54 18.31
N SER A 182 -25.12 5.24 19.61
CA SER A 182 -25.98 4.22 20.17
C SER A 182 -27.41 4.66 19.94
N HIS A 183 -27.96 4.32 18.76
CA HIS A 183 -29.39 4.18 18.62
C HIS A 183 -29.79 2.90 19.34
N ASP A 184 -30.01 3.02 20.65
CA ASP A 184 -30.96 2.17 21.35
C ASP A 184 -32.33 2.41 20.69
N LEU A 185 -32.78 1.43 19.92
CA LEU A 185 -34.19 1.28 19.58
C LEU A 185 -34.68 0.07 20.38
N SER A 186 -35.24 0.40 21.54
CA SER A 186 -36.26 -0.42 22.21
C SER A 186 -37.59 -0.29 21.48
#